data_AF-A0A8T0MG61-F1
#
_entry.id   AF-A0A8T0MG61-F1
#
_cell.length_a   1.000
_cell.length_b   1.000
_cell.length_c   1.000
_cell.angle_alpha   90.00
_cell.angle_beta   90.00
_cell.angle_gamma   90.00
#
_symmetry.space_group_name_H-M   'P 1'
#
loop_
_entity.id
_entity.type
_entity.pdbx_description
1 polymer ?
#
loop_
_entity_poly.entity_id
_entity_poly.type
_entity_poly.pdbx_seq_one_letter_code
_entity_poly.pdbx_strand_id
1 'polypeptide(L)'
;MRPMMSPPLLSPSPCPLLRFLRLYHAPRRRNPTAAPLPPYTFRRRLLLLLPAAMSSASTTAPDSVVADPCALARKVAAIRAAGPAKLQVIADFDGTLTRYWYDGARGQSSHSLLRQGNEEYDAKRVALYEHYHPIEICPDIPLPEKAKLMEEWWEKTHGLLIEGGLTYEDIKKSVFDAVIAFRDGVVELFEYLEERDIPVLVFSAGLADIIEEVFRQKLHRPFKNVKVVSNRMVFNEEGRLVSFKGTPTSRNP
;
A
#
# COMPACT_ATOMS: atom_id res chain seq x y z
N MET A 1 39.46 22.18 57.62
CA MET A 1 38.23 22.33 58.41
C MET A 1 37.18 21.36 57.87
N ARG A 2 36.43 20.73 58.79
CA ARG A 2 35.47 19.63 58.61
C ARG A 2 34.20 20.04 57.80
N PRO A 3 33.33 19.08 57.43
CA PRO A 3 32.73 18.95 56.09
C PRO A 3 31.18 18.87 56.12
N MET A 4 30.62 18.27 55.06
CA MET A 4 29.28 17.67 54.92
C MET A 4 28.09 18.61 54.74
N MET A 5 27.28 18.31 53.72
CA MET A 5 25.84 17.96 53.83
C MET A 5 25.35 17.50 52.44
N SER A 6 25.12 16.20 52.28
CA SER A 6 24.07 15.68 51.37
C SER A 6 22.71 15.87 52.08
N PRO A 7 21.55 16.02 51.41
CA PRO A 7 20.73 14.87 50.95
C PRO A 7 19.73 15.23 49.80
N PRO A 8 18.65 14.45 49.48
CA PRO A 8 18.41 13.02 49.68
C PRO A 8 18.08 12.23 48.38
N LEU A 9 18.26 10.92 48.49
CA LEU A 9 17.65 9.85 47.70
C LEU A 9 16.13 9.77 48.00
N LEU A 10 15.29 9.65 46.97
CA LEU A 10 13.93 9.13 47.12
C LEU A 10 13.93 7.60 46.95
N SER A 11 13.40 6.94 47.98
CA SER A 11 13.13 5.51 48.08
C SER A 11 11.87 5.10 47.27
N PRO A 12 11.80 3.88 46.73
CA PRO A 12 10.60 3.28 46.14
C PRO A 12 9.81 2.47 47.20
N SER A 13 8.47 2.51 47.13
CA SER A 13 7.58 1.69 47.97
C SER A 13 6.11 1.75 47.48
N PRO A 14 5.23 0.78 47.85
CA PRO A 14 4.93 -0.37 46.98
C PRO A 14 3.41 -0.71 46.86
N CYS A 15 3.15 -1.83 46.16
CA CYS A 15 1.96 -2.73 46.26
C CYS A 15 0.70 -2.42 45.40
N PRO A 16 -0.17 -3.42 45.13
CA PRO A 16 0.12 -4.81 44.75
C PRO A 16 -0.82 -5.40 43.64
N LEU A 17 -0.37 -6.50 43.04
CA LEU A 17 -1.11 -7.70 42.62
C LEU A 17 -2.58 -7.59 42.16
N LEU A 18 -2.87 -8.00 40.91
CA LEU A 18 -3.47 -9.33 40.70
C LEU A 18 -3.31 -9.85 39.25
N ARG A 19 -2.84 -11.09 39.21
CA ARG A 19 -2.55 -11.93 38.06
C ARG A 19 -3.83 -12.51 37.44
N PHE A 20 -3.79 -12.63 36.11
CA PHE A 20 -4.23 -13.73 35.25
C PHE A 20 -5.64 -14.32 35.40
N LEU A 21 -6.35 -14.36 34.27
CA LEU A 21 -6.78 -15.63 33.66
C LEU A 21 -6.82 -15.51 32.13
N ARG A 22 -5.95 -16.31 31.49
CA ARG A 22 -6.00 -16.67 30.07
C ARG A 22 -7.28 -17.47 29.83
N LEU A 23 -8.02 -17.16 28.77
CA LEU A 23 -8.76 -18.17 28.02
C LEU A 23 -8.29 -18.12 26.56
N TYR A 24 -7.45 -19.09 26.24
CA TYR A 24 -7.18 -19.50 24.87
C TYR A 24 -8.49 -20.01 24.25
N HIS A 25 -8.87 -19.46 23.10
CA HIS A 25 -9.74 -20.17 22.18
C HIS A 25 -8.89 -20.74 21.05
N ALA A 26 -8.79 -22.06 21.04
CA ALA A 26 -8.20 -22.84 19.97
C ALA A 26 -9.06 -22.77 18.70
N PRO A 27 -8.47 -22.85 17.50
CA PRO A 27 -9.21 -22.82 16.25
C PRO A 27 -9.95 -24.14 16.02
N ARG A 28 -11.26 -24.08 15.79
CA ARG A 28 -12.08 -25.23 15.39
C ARG A 28 -11.68 -25.71 13.99
N ARG A 29 -11.38 -27.01 13.89
CA ARG A 29 -11.16 -27.74 12.63
C ARG A 29 -12.39 -27.70 11.72
N ARG A 30 -12.13 -27.61 10.40
CA ARG A 30 -13.09 -27.76 9.30
C ARG A 30 -13.73 -29.16 9.29
N ASN A 31 -15.03 -29.24 9.04
CA ASN A 31 -15.71 -30.45 8.58
C ASN A 31 -15.76 -30.44 7.03
N PRO A 32 -15.31 -31.50 6.34
CA PRO A 32 -15.31 -31.56 4.88
C PRO A 32 -16.52 -32.37 4.37
N THR A 33 -17.70 -31.77 4.31
CA THR A 33 -18.85 -32.29 3.52
C THR A 33 -19.92 -31.22 3.40
N ALA A 34 -19.80 -30.37 2.37
CA ALA A 34 -20.92 -29.56 1.88
C ALA A 34 -20.81 -29.44 0.35
N ALA A 35 -21.88 -29.84 -0.33
CA ALA A 35 -21.99 -29.91 -1.79
C ALA A 35 -21.94 -28.52 -2.45
N PRO A 36 -21.57 -28.43 -3.75
CA PRO A 36 -21.40 -27.14 -4.43
C PRO A 36 -22.75 -26.48 -4.76
N LEU A 37 -22.85 -25.18 -4.50
CA LEU A 37 -23.99 -24.34 -4.89
C LEU A 37 -23.95 -24.05 -6.41
N PRO A 38 -25.11 -23.95 -7.09
CA PRO A 38 -25.18 -23.77 -8.54
C PRO A 38 -24.83 -22.33 -8.97
N PRO A 39 -24.45 -22.10 -10.24
CA PRO A 39 -24.06 -20.79 -10.74
C PRO A 39 -25.27 -19.86 -10.84
N TYR A 40 -25.16 -18.69 -10.20
CA TYR A 40 -26.12 -17.60 -10.30
C TYR A 40 -26.20 -17.11 -11.75
N THR A 41 -27.37 -17.29 -12.35
CA THR A 41 -27.73 -16.69 -13.64
C THR A 41 -28.19 -15.25 -13.39
N PHE A 42 -27.34 -14.28 -13.69
CA PHE A 42 -27.74 -12.87 -13.61
C PHE A 42 -28.61 -12.52 -14.83
N ARG A 43 -29.92 -12.48 -14.62
CA ARG A 43 -30.89 -12.02 -15.61
C ARG A 43 -30.74 -10.51 -15.85
N ARG A 44 -30.52 -10.18 -17.11
CA ARG A 44 -30.57 -8.84 -17.69
C ARG A 44 -32.01 -8.31 -17.68
N ARG A 45 -32.30 -7.27 -16.88
CA ARG A 45 -33.23 -6.14 -17.15
C ARG A 45 -33.63 -5.43 -15.84
N LEU A 46 -33.17 -4.19 -15.66
CA LEU A 46 -34.06 -3.07 -15.33
C LEU A 46 -33.37 -1.75 -15.71
N LEU A 47 -33.64 -1.31 -16.94
CA LEU A 47 -33.48 0.09 -17.33
C LEU A 47 -34.78 0.76 -16.86
N LEU A 48 -34.74 1.56 -15.79
CA LEU A 48 -35.82 2.50 -15.42
C LEU A 48 -35.26 3.57 -14.46
N LEU A 49 -35.06 4.76 -15.02
CA LEU A 49 -35.28 6.09 -14.42
C LEU A 49 -34.75 6.32 -12.98
N LEU A 50 -33.54 6.86 -12.85
CA LEU A 50 -33.24 7.71 -11.69
C LEU A 50 -33.88 9.10 -11.91
N PRO A 51 -34.71 9.60 -10.98
CA PRO A 51 -35.07 11.00 -10.98
C PRO A 51 -33.82 11.84 -10.67
N ALA A 52 -33.64 12.92 -11.42
CA ALA A 52 -32.71 13.98 -11.08
C ALA A 52 -33.17 14.68 -9.79
N ALA A 53 -32.85 14.08 -8.64
CA ALA A 53 -33.07 14.71 -7.34
C ALA A 53 -31.84 15.55 -7.00
N MET A 54 -31.98 16.85 -7.18
CA MET A 54 -31.12 17.87 -6.58
C MET A 54 -31.13 17.69 -5.05
N SER A 55 -30.00 17.26 -4.50
CA SER A 55 -29.64 17.56 -3.11
C SER A 55 -28.15 17.84 -3.07
N SER A 56 -27.82 19.13 -2.91
CA SER A 56 -26.46 19.64 -2.66
C SER A 56 -26.04 19.45 -1.20
N ALA A 57 -26.58 18.44 -0.51
CA ALA A 57 -26.11 18.08 0.82
C ALA A 57 -24.77 17.34 0.66
N SER A 58 -23.67 18.06 0.91
CA SER A 58 -22.36 17.48 1.14
C SER A 58 -22.48 16.48 2.29
N THR A 59 -22.73 15.21 1.98
CA THR A 59 -22.67 14.13 2.94
C THR A 59 -21.18 13.88 3.20
N THR A 60 -20.58 14.72 4.03
CA THR A 60 -19.23 14.45 4.54
C THR A 60 -19.36 13.18 5.36
N ALA A 61 -18.76 12.09 4.88
CA ALA A 61 -18.58 10.89 5.68
C ALA A 61 -17.97 11.30 7.04
N PRO A 62 -18.31 10.60 8.14
CA PRO A 62 -17.89 10.98 9.50
C PRO A 62 -16.38 11.18 9.65
N ASP A 63 -15.57 10.55 8.80
CA ASP A 63 -14.10 10.62 8.82
C ASP A 63 -13.50 11.55 7.74
N SER A 64 -14.31 12.39 7.11
CA SER A 64 -13.82 13.32 6.07
C SER A 64 -13.52 14.71 6.63
N VAL A 65 -12.30 15.20 6.39
CA VAL A 65 -11.89 16.57 6.73
C VAL A 65 -11.78 17.37 5.44
N VAL A 66 -12.55 18.46 5.33
CA VAL A 66 -12.58 19.34 4.15
C VAL A 66 -12.20 20.75 4.57
N ALA A 67 -11.01 21.20 4.16
CA ALA A 67 -10.51 22.53 4.51
C ALA A 67 -11.30 23.68 3.87
N ASP A 68 -11.70 23.54 2.61
CA ASP A 68 -12.52 24.52 1.88
C ASP A 68 -13.70 23.82 1.16
N PRO A 69 -14.88 23.75 1.79
CA PRO A 69 -16.08 23.14 1.21
C PRO A 69 -16.55 23.82 -0.07
N CYS A 70 -16.37 25.14 -0.18
CA CYS A 70 -16.77 25.90 -1.36
C CYS A 70 -15.88 25.58 -2.56
N ALA A 71 -14.56 25.50 -2.36
CA ALA A 71 -13.64 25.05 -3.41
C ALA A 71 -13.91 23.60 -3.83
N LEU A 72 -14.21 22.71 -2.88
CA LEU A 72 -14.60 21.34 -3.21
C LEU A 72 -15.86 21.31 -4.08
N ALA A 73 -16.91 22.04 -3.69
CA ALA A 73 -18.16 22.09 -4.44
C ALA A 73 -17.95 22.63 -5.87
N ARG A 74 -17.13 23.67 -6.04
CA ARG A 74 -16.75 24.20 -7.36
C ARG A 74 -16.01 23.17 -8.22
N LYS A 75 -15.04 22.44 -7.65
CA LYS A 75 -14.31 21.38 -8.36
C LYS A 75 -15.25 20.25 -8.79
N VAL A 76 -16.15 19.80 -7.92
CA VAL A 76 -17.14 18.76 -8.25
C VAL A 76 -18.08 19.22 -9.36
N ALA A 77 -18.58 20.46 -9.30
CA ALA A 77 -19.42 21.03 -10.35
C ALA A 77 -18.68 21.11 -11.70
N ALA A 78 -17.41 21.53 -11.69
CA ALA A 78 -16.58 21.59 -12.90
C ALA A 78 -16.35 20.19 -13.52
N ILE A 79 -16.05 19.17 -12.70
CA ILE A 79 -15.88 17.78 -13.15
C ILE A 79 -17.20 17.28 -13.78
N ARG A 80 -18.34 17.53 -13.14
CA ARG A 80 -19.66 17.14 -13.66
C ARG A 80 -19.98 17.81 -15.00
N ALA A 81 -19.70 19.11 -15.12
CA ALA A 81 -19.95 19.86 -16.34
C ALA A 81 -19.05 19.43 -17.50
N ALA A 82 -17.80 19.08 -17.23
CA ALA A 82 -16.84 18.63 -18.25
C ALA A 82 -17.15 17.23 -18.82
N GLY A 83 -17.81 16.38 -18.02
CA GLY A 83 -18.23 15.05 -18.41
C GLY A 83 -17.10 14.01 -18.47
N PRO A 84 -17.45 12.72 -18.71
CA PRO A 84 -16.51 11.59 -18.61
C PRO A 84 -15.37 11.67 -19.63
N ALA A 85 -15.61 12.21 -20.83
CA ALA A 85 -14.59 12.36 -21.87
C ALA A 85 -13.45 13.33 -21.50
N LYS A 86 -13.60 14.10 -20.41
CA LYS A 86 -12.59 15.02 -19.87
C LYS A 86 -12.07 14.59 -18.50
N LEU A 87 -12.42 13.40 -18.04
CA LEU A 87 -11.99 12.86 -16.75
C LEU A 87 -10.84 11.86 -16.95
N GLN A 88 -9.85 11.95 -16.07
CA GLN A 88 -8.85 10.90 -15.84
C GLN A 88 -8.66 10.75 -14.33
N VAL A 89 -8.33 9.55 -13.89
CA VAL A 89 -8.02 9.27 -12.49
C VAL A 89 -6.52 8.99 -12.38
N ILE A 90 -5.86 9.67 -11.46
CA ILE A 90 -4.47 9.40 -11.09
C ILE A 90 -4.47 9.03 -9.62
N ALA A 91 -3.92 7.87 -9.27
CA ALA A 91 -3.90 7.37 -7.91
C ALA A 91 -2.52 6.78 -7.59
N ASP A 92 -2.09 6.98 -6.34
CA ASP A 92 -1.01 6.18 -5.77
C ASP A 92 -1.50 4.75 -5.45
N PHE A 93 -0.58 3.82 -5.20
CA PHE A 93 -0.89 2.43 -4.88
C PHE A 93 -0.80 2.13 -3.37
N ASP A 94 0.39 2.24 -2.79
CA ASP A 94 0.71 1.76 -1.45
C ASP A 94 0.03 2.59 -0.35
N GLY A 95 -0.92 1.99 0.36
CA GLY A 95 -1.72 2.69 1.37
C GLY A 95 -2.78 3.61 0.78
N THR A 96 -2.92 3.70 -0.55
CA THR A 96 -3.95 4.47 -1.27
C THR A 96 -5.00 3.55 -1.89
N LEU A 97 -4.62 2.69 -2.84
CA LEU A 97 -5.48 1.64 -3.37
C LEU A 97 -5.46 0.41 -2.45
N THR A 98 -4.33 0.16 -1.80
CA THR A 98 -4.18 -0.88 -0.79
C THR A 98 -4.49 -0.33 0.60
N ARG A 99 -4.97 -1.18 1.50
CA ARG A 99 -5.33 -0.78 2.86
C ARG A 99 -4.08 -0.41 3.67
N TYR A 100 -4.18 0.69 4.42
CA TYR A 100 -3.13 1.13 5.34
C TYR A 100 -3.08 0.23 6.60
N TRP A 101 -4.23 -0.25 7.07
CA TRP A 101 -4.39 -1.24 8.14
C TRP A 101 -5.30 -2.38 7.66
N TYR A 102 -4.94 -3.62 7.97
CA TYR A 102 -5.72 -4.80 7.65
C TYR A 102 -5.56 -5.86 8.75
N ASP A 103 -6.67 -6.43 9.23
CA ASP A 103 -6.70 -7.43 10.32
C ASP A 103 -5.85 -7.08 11.55
N GLY A 104 -5.88 -5.80 11.96
CA GLY A 104 -5.14 -5.30 13.12
C GLY A 104 -3.64 -5.11 12.91
N ALA A 105 -3.13 -5.35 11.70
CA ALA A 105 -1.74 -5.16 11.31
C ALA A 105 -1.58 -4.07 10.25
N ARG A 106 -0.36 -3.52 10.16
CA ARG A 106 0.00 -2.54 9.13
C ARG A 106 -0.04 -3.22 7.76
N GLY A 107 -0.71 -2.60 6.80
CA GLY A 107 -0.68 -3.07 5.41
C GLY A 107 0.73 -3.01 4.83
N GLN A 108 1.10 -4.02 4.04
CA GLN A 108 2.41 -4.11 3.41
C GLN A 108 2.47 -3.21 2.17
N SER A 109 3.57 -2.47 1.99
CA SER A 109 3.86 -1.77 0.73
C SER A 109 4.38 -2.76 -0.33
N SER A 110 4.40 -2.34 -1.59
CA SER A 110 4.98 -3.09 -2.71
C SER A 110 6.43 -3.55 -2.43
N HIS A 111 7.21 -2.76 -1.69
CA HIS A 111 8.55 -3.13 -1.24
C HIS A 111 8.54 -4.16 -0.11
N SER A 112 7.64 -4.02 0.85
CA SER A 112 7.57 -4.92 2.02
C SER A 112 7.02 -6.31 1.69
N LEU A 113 6.32 -6.47 0.55
CA LEU A 113 5.82 -7.78 0.10
C LEU A 113 6.96 -8.75 -0.25
N LEU A 114 8.06 -8.21 -0.76
CA LEU A 114 9.16 -9.02 -1.29
C LEU A 114 9.85 -9.84 -0.21
N ARG A 115 10.05 -11.13 -0.49
CA ARG A 115 10.85 -12.03 0.32
C ARG A 115 11.77 -12.84 -0.59
N GLN A 116 13.07 -12.79 -0.31
CA GLN A 116 14.11 -13.54 -1.05
C GLN A 116 14.61 -14.76 -0.29
N GLY A 117 14.18 -14.96 0.96
CA GLY A 117 14.55 -16.14 1.77
C GLY A 117 16.03 -16.19 2.14
N ASN A 118 16.72 -15.05 2.16
CA ASN A 118 18.12 -14.92 2.53
C ASN A 118 18.21 -14.08 3.82
N GLU A 119 18.68 -14.69 4.90
CA GLU A 119 18.77 -14.07 6.23
C GLU A 119 19.68 -12.83 6.25
N GLU A 120 20.78 -12.84 5.49
CA GLU A 120 21.70 -11.69 5.42
C GLU A 120 21.04 -10.50 4.70
N TYR A 121 20.37 -10.77 3.59
CA TYR A 121 19.58 -9.76 2.87
C TYR A 121 18.46 -9.21 3.76
N ASP A 122 17.72 -10.07 4.44
CA ASP A 122 16.61 -9.67 5.31
C ASP A 122 17.10 -8.79 6.47
N ALA A 123 18.25 -9.13 7.07
CA ALA A 123 18.88 -8.30 8.10
C ALA A 123 19.30 -6.92 7.56
N LYS A 124 19.96 -6.86 6.39
CA LYS A 124 20.33 -5.57 5.74
C LYS A 124 19.10 -4.71 5.43
N ARG A 125 18.02 -5.33 4.97
CA ARG A 125 16.76 -4.64 4.66
C ARG A 125 16.12 -4.05 5.93
N VAL A 126 16.07 -4.83 7.01
CA VAL A 126 15.56 -4.34 8.31
C VAL A 126 16.39 -3.16 8.80
N ALA A 127 17.73 -3.27 8.75
CA ALA A 127 18.62 -2.19 9.16
C ALA A 127 18.42 -0.90 8.34
N LEU A 128 18.24 -1.00 7.02
CA LEU A 128 17.91 0.15 6.17
C LEU A 128 16.58 0.80 6.59
N TYR A 129 15.55 0.00 6.82
CA TYR A 129 14.24 0.50 7.24
C TYR A 129 14.32 1.20 8.61
N GLU A 130 14.95 0.58 9.60
CA GLU A 130 15.10 1.14 10.95
C GLU A 130 15.87 2.46 10.95
N HIS A 131 16.79 2.64 10.02
CA HIS A 131 17.52 3.90 9.86
C HIS A 131 16.69 5.00 9.17
N TYR A 132 16.11 4.71 8.01
CA TYR A 132 15.50 5.74 7.16
C TYR A 132 14.02 6.01 7.44
N HIS A 133 13.25 5.05 7.94
CA HIS A 133 11.83 5.26 8.21
C HIS A 133 11.57 6.35 9.27
N PRO A 134 12.33 6.44 10.38
CA PRO A 134 12.19 7.57 11.32
C PRO A 134 12.47 8.94 10.67
N ILE A 135 13.38 8.98 9.69
CA ILE A 135 13.74 10.20 8.95
C ILE A 135 12.58 10.60 8.00
N GLU A 136 11.99 9.63 7.30
CA GLU A 136 10.85 9.83 6.40
C GLU A 136 9.69 10.55 7.13
N ILE A 137 9.33 10.05 8.30
CA ILE A 137 8.18 10.54 9.08
C ILE A 137 8.50 11.75 9.95
N CYS A 138 9.77 12.16 10.07
CA CYS A 138 10.18 13.27 10.93
C CYS A 138 9.63 14.60 10.39
N PRO A 139 8.79 15.34 11.15
CA PRO A 139 8.21 16.59 10.66
C PRO A 139 9.22 17.75 10.64
N ASP A 140 10.33 17.62 11.37
CA ASP A 140 11.29 18.71 11.58
C ASP A 140 12.36 18.82 10.48
N ILE A 141 12.49 17.78 9.64
CA ILE A 141 13.47 17.77 8.54
C ILE A 141 12.87 18.52 7.33
N PRO A 142 13.56 19.56 6.81
CA PRO A 142 13.11 20.29 5.62
C PRO A 142 12.92 19.37 4.40
N LEU A 143 11.87 19.61 3.61
CA LEU A 143 11.55 18.78 2.44
C LEU A 143 12.72 18.58 1.46
N PRO A 144 13.54 19.60 1.11
CA PRO A 144 14.66 19.40 0.18
C PRO A 144 15.77 18.50 0.74
N GLU A 145 15.99 18.55 2.05
CA GLU A 145 16.97 17.70 2.73
C GLU A 145 16.44 16.27 2.85
N LYS A 146 15.18 16.12 3.28
CA LYS A 146 14.49 14.84 3.35
C LYS A 146 14.46 14.15 1.98
N ALA A 147 14.21 14.88 0.90
CA ALA A 147 14.19 14.33 -0.46
C ALA A 147 15.51 13.63 -0.82
N LYS A 148 16.66 14.24 -0.52
CA LYS A 148 17.98 13.63 -0.75
C LYS A 148 18.20 12.36 0.07
N LEU A 149 17.73 12.35 1.32
CA LEU A 149 17.81 11.17 2.18
C LEU A 149 16.90 10.04 1.68
N MET A 150 15.73 10.37 1.12
CA MET A 150 14.85 9.39 0.48
C MET A 150 15.46 8.85 -0.82
N GLU A 151 16.13 9.70 -1.62
CA GLU A 151 16.88 9.25 -2.81
C GLU A 151 17.99 8.25 -2.43
N GLU A 152 18.76 8.54 -1.38
CA GLU A 152 19.80 7.63 -0.88
C GLU A 152 19.19 6.30 -0.37
N TRP A 153 18.06 6.37 0.35
CA TRP A 153 17.35 5.18 0.81
C TRP A 153 16.87 4.34 -0.37
N TRP A 154 16.32 4.97 -1.41
CA TRP A 154 15.88 4.29 -2.63
C TRP A 154 17.03 3.61 -3.36
N GLU A 155 18.15 4.30 -3.52
CA GLU A 155 19.36 3.75 -4.16
C GLU A 155 19.86 2.52 -3.40
N LYS A 156 19.99 2.60 -2.08
CA LYS A 156 20.43 1.48 -1.23
C LYS A 156 19.44 0.32 -1.27
N THR A 157 18.14 0.60 -1.23
CA THR A 157 17.10 -0.43 -1.27
C THR A 157 17.11 -1.18 -2.60
N HIS A 158 17.21 -0.46 -3.73
CA HIS A 158 17.29 -1.08 -5.05
C HIS A 158 18.60 -1.85 -5.25
N GLY A 159 19.73 -1.32 -4.79
CA GLY A 159 21.01 -2.02 -4.80
C GLY A 159 20.96 -3.34 -4.01
N LEU A 160 20.35 -3.30 -2.83
CA LEU A 160 20.18 -4.48 -1.99
C LEU A 160 19.30 -5.56 -2.65
N LEU A 161 18.25 -5.16 -3.39
CA LEU A 161 17.42 -6.10 -4.16
C LEU A 161 18.22 -6.84 -5.23
N ILE A 162 19.14 -6.14 -5.91
CA ILE A 162 20.04 -6.70 -6.93
C ILE A 162 21.06 -7.63 -6.27
N GLU A 163 21.71 -7.17 -5.19
CA GLU A 163 22.69 -7.97 -4.41
C GLU A 163 22.07 -9.27 -3.89
N GLY A 164 20.82 -9.20 -3.41
CA GLY A 164 20.07 -10.36 -2.93
C GLY A 164 19.62 -11.34 -4.02
N GLY A 165 19.87 -11.02 -5.30
CA GLY A 165 19.62 -11.92 -6.42
C GLY A 165 18.15 -12.14 -6.74
N LEU A 166 17.30 -11.11 -6.58
CA LEU A 166 15.86 -11.21 -6.80
C LEU A 166 15.54 -11.85 -8.15
N THR A 167 14.66 -12.85 -8.16
CA THR A 167 14.12 -13.39 -9.41
C THR A 167 12.67 -12.99 -9.62
N TYR A 168 12.21 -13.06 -10.87
CA TYR A 168 10.79 -12.88 -11.18
C TYR A 168 9.90 -13.94 -10.49
N GLU A 169 10.44 -15.14 -10.22
CA GLU A 169 9.70 -16.17 -9.50
C GLU A 169 9.53 -15.83 -8.01
N ASP A 170 10.53 -15.20 -7.40
CA ASP A 170 10.42 -14.71 -6.01
C ASP A 170 9.33 -13.65 -5.87
N ILE A 171 9.15 -12.80 -6.89
CA ILE A 171 8.06 -11.83 -6.97
C ILE A 171 6.70 -12.55 -6.94
N LYS A 172 6.50 -13.53 -7.83
CA LYS A 172 5.23 -14.27 -7.90
C LYS A 172 4.90 -14.93 -6.58
N LYS A 173 5.88 -15.61 -5.97
CA LYS A 173 5.72 -16.30 -4.67
C LYS A 173 5.42 -15.29 -3.56
N SER A 174 6.18 -14.20 -3.50
CA SER A 174 5.98 -13.13 -2.52
C SER A 174 4.56 -12.58 -2.58
N VAL A 175 4.06 -12.27 -3.78
CA VAL A 175 2.69 -11.77 -3.98
C VAL A 175 1.65 -12.84 -3.65
N PHE A 176 1.90 -14.10 -4.03
CA PHE A 176 0.98 -15.21 -3.76
C PHE A 176 0.75 -15.38 -2.25
N ASP A 177 1.85 -15.44 -1.49
CA ASP A 177 1.82 -15.63 -0.04
C ASP A 177 1.41 -14.37 0.73
N ALA A 178 1.48 -13.20 0.10
CA ALA A 178 1.20 -11.95 0.77
C ALA A 178 -0.28 -11.74 1.08
N VAL A 179 -0.51 -11.20 2.27
CA VAL A 179 -1.80 -10.69 2.73
C VAL A 179 -1.88 -9.21 2.38
N ILE A 180 -2.11 -8.93 1.09
CA ILE A 180 -2.41 -7.60 0.58
C ILE A 180 -3.91 -7.47 0.33
N ALA A 181 -4.50 -6.40 0.83
CA ALA A 181 -5.92 -6.13 0.71
C ALA A 181 -6.14 -4.76 0.06
N PHE A 182 -7.02 -4.71 -0.94
CA PHE A 182 -7.49 -3.45 -1.50
C PHE A 182 -8.45 -2.75 -0.54
N ARG A 183 -8.52 -1.42 -0.63
CA ARG A 183 -9.60 -0.67 0.00
C ARG A 183 -10.94 -1.04 -0.65
N ASP A 184 -12.00 -0.94 0.15
CA ASP A 184 -13.36 -1.24 -0.33
C ASP A 184 -13.74 -0.31 -1.48
N GLY A 185 -14.36 -0.87 -2.52
CA GLY A 185 -14.77 -0.10 -3.69
C GLY A 185 -13.71 0.06 -4.79
N VAL A 186 -12.46 -0.38 -4.60
CA VAL A 186 -11.39 -0.20 -5.62
C VAL A 186 -11.71 -0.98 -6.90
N VAL A 187 -12.21 -2.22 -6.76
CA VAL A 187 -12.55 -3.06 -7.91
C VAL A 187 -13.73 -2.47 -8.66
N GLU A 188 -14.77 -2.09 -7.92
CA GLU A 188 -15.99 -1.47 -8.44
C GLU A 188 -15.68 -0.12 -9.11
N LEU A 189 -14.74 0.64 -8.55
CA LEU A 189 -14.25 1.88 -9.16
C LEU A 189 -13.58 1.60 -10.51
N PHE A 190 -12.69 0.61 -10.59
CA PHE A 190 -12.02 0.27 -11.85
C PHE A 190 -13.02 -0.19 -12.91
N GLU A 191 -13.99 -1.03 -12.54
CA GLU A 191 -15.09 -1.45 -13.43
C GLU A 191 -15.91 -0.27 -13.91
N TYR A 192 -16.35 0.58 -12.99
CA TYR A 192 -17.16 1.76 -13.29
C TYR A 192 -16.48 2.72 -14.27
N LEU A 193 -15.17 2.92 -14.10
CA LEU A 193 -14.35 3.76 -14.97
C LEU A 193 -14.09 3.09 -16.32
N GLU A 194 -13.86 1.78 -16.35
CA GLU A 194 -13.61 1.04 -17.60
C GLU A 194 -14.84 1.03 -18.51
N GLU A 195 -16.05 0.85 -17.95
CA GLU A 195 -17.32 0.92 -18.70
C GLU A 195 -17.56 2.27 -19.39
N ARG A 196 -16.84 3.31 -18.98
CA ARG A 196 -16.98 4.70 -19.48
C ARG A 196 -15.75 5.17 -20.24
N ASP A 197 -14.83 4.26 -20.53
CA ASP A 197 -13.55 4.55 -21.19
C ASP A 197 -12.72 5.63 -20.44
N ILE A 198 -12.84 5.70 -19.12
CA ILE A 198 -12.09 6.65 -18.29
C ILE A 198 -10.74 6.04 -17.90
N PRO A 199 -9.61 6.67 -18.27
CA PRO A 199 -8.29 6.16 -17.95
C PRO A 199 -7.95 6.32 -16.46
N VAL A 200 -7.28 5.31 -15.93
CA VAL A 200 -6.68 5.27 -14.60
C VAL A 200 -5.17 5.14 -14.74
N LEU A 201 -4.44 6.09 -14.19
CA LEU A 201 -3.00 6.02 -14.02
C LEU A 201 -2.69 5.72 -12.55
N VAL A 202 -2.14 4.54 -12.30
CA VAL A 202 -1.51 4.22 -11.03
C VAL A 202 -0.09 4.76 -11.09
N PHE A 203 0.16 5.86 -10.38
CA PHE A 203 1.47 6.51 -10.32
C PHE A 203 2.04 6.34 -8.92
N SER A 204 3.04 5.47 -8.79
CA SER A 204 3.57 5.05 -7.49
C SER A 204 5.09 5.18 -7.41
N ALA A 205 5.59 5.43 -6.19
CA ALA A 205 7.01 5.27 -5.86
C ALA A 205 7.38 3.81 -5.54
N GLY A 206 6.40 2.89 -5.60
CA GLY A 206 6.60 1.46 -5.39
C GLY A 206 7.29 0.73 -6.54
N LEU A 207 7.17 -0.59 -6.54
CA LEU A 207 7.74 -1.49 -7.56
C LEU A 207 6.70 -1.86 -8.61
N ALA A 208 6.91 -1.47 -9.87
CA ALA A 208 5.96 -1.70 -10.96
C ALA A 208 5.63 -3.19 -11.11
N ASP A 209 6.64 -4.05 -11.13
CA ASP A 209 6.51 -5.48 -11.36
C ASP A 209 5.77 -6.18 -10.22
N ILE A 210 5.86 -5.65 -8.99
CA ILE A 210 5.07 -6.12 -7.85
C ILE A 210 3.62 -5.65 -7.96
N ILE A 211 3.40 -4.38 -8.27
CA ILE A 211 2.05 -3.80 -8.39
C ILE A 211 1.26 -4.54 -9.47
N GLU A 212 1.87 -4.75 -10.64
CA GLU A 212 1.27 -5.48 -11.76
C GLU A 212 0.99 -6.94 -11.39
N GLU A 213 1.90 -7.57 -10.64
CA GLU A 213 1.71 -8.95 -10.18
C GLU A 213 0.60 -9.05 -9.12
N VAL A 214 0.47 -8.05 -8.23
CA VAL A 214 -0.65 -7.94 -7.28
C VAL A 214 -1.96 -7.77 -8.04
N PHE A 215 -2.02 -6.90 -9.05
CA PHE A 215 -3.20 -6.79 -9.90
C PHE A 215 -3.54 -8.11 -10.60
N ARG A 216 -2.53 -8.79 -11.13
CA ARG A 216 -2.71 -10.06 -11.84
C ARG A 216 -3.25 -11.18 -10.93
N GLN A 217 -2.75 -11.29 -9.70
CA GLN A 217 -3.10 -12.38 -8.80
C GLN A 217 -4.31 -12.09 -7.90
N LYS A 218 -4.51 -10.84 -7.50
CA LYS A 218 -5.47 -10.47 -6.45
C LYS A 218 -6.74 -9.80 -6.99
N LEU A 219 -6.72 -9.32 -8.23
CA LEU A 219 -7.95 -8.87 -8.91
C LEU A 219 -8.58 -10.04 -9.66
N HIS A 220 -9.90 -10.01 -9.78
CA HIS A 220 -10.66 -11.10 -10.41
C HIS A 220 -10.53 -11.11 -11.95
N ARG A 221 -10.03 -10.02 -12.55
CA ARG A 221 -9.78 -9.87 -13.98
C ARG A 221 -8.80 -8.72 -14.25
N PRO A 222 -8.16 -8.67 -15.44
CA PRO A 222 -7.40 -7.50 -15.86
C PRO A 222 -8.31 -6.32 -16.23
N PHE A 223 -7.77 -5.11 -16.09
CA PHE A 223 -8.42 -3.85 -16.43
C PHE A 223 -7.63 -3.12 -17.52
N LYS A 224 -8.28 -2.83 -18.66
CA LYS A 224 -7.64 -2.22 -19.84
C LYS A 224 -7.43 -0.72 -19.68
N ASN A 225 -8.25 -0.08 -18.85
CA ASN A 225 -8.17 1.35 -18.58
C ASN A 225 -7.12 1.71 -17.51
N VAL A 226 -6.49 0.72 -16.87
CA VAL A 226 -5.47 0.92 -15.82
C VAL A 226 -4.08 0.83 -16.41
N LYS A 227 -3.25 1.85 -16.17
CA LYS A 227 -1.82 1.86 -16.51
C LYS A 227 -0.99 2.10 -15.24
N VAL A 228 0.15 1.42 -15.13
CA VAL A 228 1.08 1.57 -14.00
C VAL A 228 2.34 2.31 -14.45
N VAL A 229 2.67 3.38 -13.73
CA VAL A 229 3.97 4.08 -13.82
C VAL A 229 4.59 4.03 -12.43
N SER A 230 5.74 3.35 -12.32
CA SER A 230 6.44 3.09 -11.07
C SER A 230 7.89 2.66 -11.36
N ASN A 231 8.69 2.42 -10.32
CA ASN A 231 10.05 1.88 -10.47
C ASN A 231 10.00 0.47 -11.08
N ARG A 232 10.45 0.34 -12.33
CA ARG A 232 10.38 -0.92 -13.07
C ARG A 232 11.73 -1.64 -13.08
N MET A 233 11.69 -2.91 -12.74
CA MET A 233 12.83 -3.80 -12.75
C MET A 233 13.24 -4.21 -14.17
N VAL A 234 14.51 -4.56 -14.33
CA VAL A 234 15.09 -5.15 -15.54
C VAL A 234 15.69 -6.49 -15.14
N PHE A 235 15.23 -7.55 -15.79
CA PHE A 235 15.70 -8.92 -15.56
C PHE A 235 16.57 -9.38 -16.72
N ASN A 236 17.56 -10.22 -16.44
CA ASN A 236 18.37 -10.90 -17.44
C ASN A 236 17.69 -12.17 -17.98
N GLU A 237 18.38 -12.91 -18.86
CA GLU A 237 17.86 -14.14 -19.49
C GLU A 237 17.58 -15.26 -18.47
N GLU A 238 18.33 -15.30 -17.37
CA GLU A 238 18.10 -16.23 -16.27
C GLU A 238 16.97 -15.79 -15.31
N GLY A 239 16.31 -14.66 -15.60
CA GLY A 239 15.20 -14.14 -14.79
C GLY A 239 15.63 -13.48 -13.48
N ARG A 240 16.90 -13.08 -13.35
CA ARG A 240 17.47 -12.35 -12.20
C ARG A 240 17.44 -10.84 -12.43
N LEU A 241 17.11 -10.09 -11.39
CA LEU A 241 17.13 -8.63 -11.37
C LEU A 241 18.57 -8.13 -11.55
N VAL A 242 18.78 -7.24 -12.52
CA VAL A 242 20.10 -6.65 -12.79
C VAL A 242 20.11 -5.13 -12.66
N SER A 243 18.98 -4.46 -12.88
CA SER A 243 18.87 -3.00 -12.77
C SER A 243 17.41 -2.56 -12.72
N PHE A 244 17.21 -1.24 -12.64
CA PHE A 244 15.90 -0.61 -12.78
C PHE A 244 15.89 0.26 -14.05
N LYS A 245 14.73 0.43 -14.68
CA LYS A 245 14.61 1.31 -15.84
C LYS A 245 14.85 2.77 -15.42
N GLY A 246 15.70 3.47 -16.17
CA GLY A 246 16.01 4.88 -15.92
C GLY A 246 17.22 5.11 -15.00
N THR A 247 17.74 4.08 -14.33
CA THR A 247 19.07 4.16 -13.73
C THR A 247 20.14 3.91 -14.80
N PRO A 248 21.16 4.78 -14.91
CA PRO A 248 22.32 4.48 -15.74
C PRO A 248 22.95 3.18 -15.23
N THR A 249 22.92 2.12 -16.02
CA THR A 249 23.76 0.94 -15.74
C THR A 249 25.21 1.43 -15.81
N SER A 250 25.93 1.42 -14.69
CA SER A 250 27.38 1.58 -14.73
C SER A 250 27.89 0.49 -15.69
N ARG A 251 28.48 0.93 -16.80
CA ARG A 251 29.21 0.03 -17.69
C ARG A 251 30.36 -0.50 -16.84
N ASN A 252 30.34 -1.79 -16.51
CA ASN A 252 31.55 -2.43 -15.99
C ASN A 252 32.63 -2.34 -17.10
N PRO A 253 33.89 -1.99 -16.72
CA PRO A 253 35.02 -1.94 -17.64
C PRO A 253 35.39 -3.31 -18.21
#